data_AF-A0A6B1GRL5-F1
#
_entry.id   AF-A0A6B1GRL5-F1
#
_cell.length_a   1.000
_cell.length_b   1.000
_cell.length_c   1.000
_cell.angle_alpha   90.00
_cell.angle_beta   90.00
_cell.angle_gamma   90.00
#
_symmetry.space_group_name_H-M   'P 1'
#
loop_
_entity.id
_entity.type
_entity.pdbx_description
1 polymer ?
#
loop_
_entity_poly.entity_id
_entity_poly.type
_entity_poly.pdbx_seq_one_letter_code
_entity_poly.pdbx_strand_id
1 'polypeptide(L)'
;MTTDHPGPGSATDRDWYAWLLDPLPPAEFENDYYEQRFLHIRRDAPAYYAGLLSVSDLDTVLGTHSAGHRDIKLVRADGDVASREYANDAGRVQPLEVARHFDDGATIIFNQLHTRVPALARLCVALG
;
A
#
# COMPACT_ATOMS: atom_id res chain seq x y z
N MET A 1 -21.40 -0.56 -21.52
CA MET A 1 -20.52 -1.74 -21.65
C MET A 1 -19.80 -1.89 -20.33
N THR A 2 -20.34 -2.74 -19.47
CA THR A 2 -19.79 -3.07 -18.15
C THR A 2 -18.67 -4.08 -18.38
N THR A 3 -17.42 -3.65 -18.32
CA THR A 3 -16.30 -4.57 -18.20
C THR A 3 -16.34 -5.15 -16.80
N ASP A 4 -16.79 -6.39 -16.71
CA ASP A 4 -16.72 -7.21 -15.51
C ASP A 4 -15.23 -7.37 -15.16
N HIS A 5 -14.73 -6.56 -14.25
CA HIS A 5 -13.38 -6.71 -13.73
C HIS A 5 -13.40 -7.91 -12.80
N PRO A 6 -12.71 -9.03 -13.13
CA PRO A 6 -12.72 -10.19 -12.28
C PRO A 6 -12.21 -9.78 -10.90
N GLY A 7 -13.11 -9.88 -9.91
CA GLY A 7 -12.77 -9.77 -8.49
C GLY A 7 -11.64 -10.74 -8.14
N PRO A 8 -11.00 -10.60 -6.98
CA PRO A 8 -9.86 -11.44 -6.61
C PRO A 8 -10.29 -12.91 -6.47
N GLY A 9 -10.28 -13.65 -7.59
CA GLY A 9 -10.35 -15.09 -7.65
C GLY A 9 -9.08 -15.69 -7.04
N SER A 10 -9.18 -16.96 -6.62
CA SER A 10 -8.13 -17.69 -5.90
C SER A 10 -6.72 -17.43 -6.47
N ALA A 11 -5.82 -16.99 -5.60
CA ALA A 11 -4.56 -16.34 -5.92
C ALA A 11 -3.48 -17.19 -6.62
N THR A 12 -3.80 -18.39 -7.12
CA THR A 12 -2.80 -19.35 -7.61
C THR A 12 -2.55 -19.30 -9.12
N ASP A 13 -3.35 -18.57 -9.91
CA ASP A 13 -3.24 -18.57 -11.38
C ASP A 13 -3.52 -17.19 -12.03
N ARG A 14 -3.39 -16.11 -11.25
CA ARG A 14 -3.60 -14.75 -11.76
C ARG A 14 -2.29 -14.20 -12.34
N ASP A 15 -2.33 -13.71 -13.57
CA ASP A 15 -1.30 -12.83 -14.10
C ASP A 15 -1.40 -11.46 -13.41
N TRP A 16 -0.62 -11.30 -12.33
CA TRP A 16 -0.59 -10.09 -11.52
C TRP A 16 0.00 -8.90 -12.26
N TYR A 17 0.89 -9.13 -13.21
CA TYR A 17 1.53 -8.07 -13.98
C TYR A 17 0.56 -7.50 -15.01
N ALA A 18 -0.10 -8.36 -15.80
CA ALA A 18 -1.17 -7.93 -16.70
C ALA A 18 -2.32 -7.26 -15.94
N TRP A 19 -2.70 -7.78 -14.78
CA TRP A 19 -3.71 -7.15 -13.94
C TRP A 19 -3.28 -5.77 -13.44
N LEU A 20 -2.02 -5.55 -13.06
CA LEU A 20 -1.56 -4.24 -12.60
C LEU A 20 -1.60 -3.19 -13.73
N LEU A 21 -1.43 -3.61 -14.98
CA LEU A 21 -1.37 -2.78 -16.16
C LEU A 21 -2.71 -2.61 -16.89
N ASP A 22 -3.72 -3.44 -16.62
CA ASP A 22 -5.04 -3.37 -17.28
C ASP A 22 -5.61 -1.94 -17.34
N PRO A 23 -6.10 -1.43 -18.48
CA PRO A 23 -6.33 -2.15 -19.74
C PRO A 23 -5.12 -2.16 -20.68
N LEU A 24 -3.95 -1.66 -20.25
CA LEU A 24 -2.74 -1.65 -21.06
C LEU A 24 -2.11 -3.06 -21.13
N PRO A 25 -1.85 -3.61 -22.32
CA PRO A 25 -1.12 -4.86 -22.45
C PRO A 25 0.31 -4.75 -21.91
N PRO A 26 0.85 -5.77 -21.22
CA PRO A 26 2.24 -5.80 -20.74
C PRO A 26 3.28 -5.46 -21.80
N ALA A 27 3.13 -6.01 -23.01
CA ALA A 27 4.06 -5.75 -24.11
C ALA A 27 4.06 -4.28 -24.57
N GLU A 28 2.92 -3.58 -24.47
CA GLU A 28 2.87 -2.15 -24.79
C GLU A 28 3.57 -1.33 -23.70
N PHE A 29 3.38 -1.68 -22.43
CA PHE A 29 4.11 -1.06 -21.33
C PHE A 29 5.62 -1.22 -21.48
N GLU A 30 6.10 -2.42 -21.75
CA GLU A 30 7.54 -2.72 -21.88
C GLU A 30 8.20 -1.99 -23.05
N ASN A 31 7.54 -1.96 -24.20
CA ASN A 31 8.12 -1.36 -25.42
C ASN A 31 8.06 0.17 -25.41
N ASP A 32 6.98 0.76 -24.88
CA ASP A 32 6.68 2.17 -25.10
C ASP A 32 6.73 3.04 -23.85
N TYR A 33 6.79 2.45 -22.64
CA TYR A 33 6.70 3.20 -21.38
C TYR A 33 7.80 2.87 -20.38
N TYR A 34 8.13 1.59 -20.20
CA TYR A 34 9.13 1.15 -19.24
C TYR A 34 10.47 1.84 -19.49
N GLU A 35 10.99 2.54 -18.48
CA GLU A 35 12.22 3.34 -18.50
C GLU A 35 12.29 4.45 -19.58
N GLN A 36 11.16 4.80 -20.20
CA GLN A 36 11.11 5.77 -21.30
C GLN A 36 10.23 6.98 -20.99
N ARG A 37 9.04 6.79 -20.43
CA ARG A 37 8.09 7.88 -20.15
C ARG A 37 7.07 7.51 -19.08
N PHE A 38 6.44 8.54 -18.51
CA PHE A 38 5.38 8.36 -17.54
C PHE A 38 4.13 7.73 -18.15
N LEU A 39 3.52 6.80 -17.41
CA LEU A 39 2.22 6.19 -17.72
C LEU A 39 1.25 6.47 -16.57
N HIS A 40 0.06 6.99 -16.89
CA HIS A 40 -1.04 7.12 -15.94
C HIS A 40 -2.23 6.28 -16.41
N ILE A 41 -2.57 5.24 -15.64
CA ILE A 41 -3.67 4.33 -15.94
C ILE A 41 -4.91 4.76 -15.13
N ARG A 42 -5.86 5.41 -15.81
CA ARG A 42 -7.11 5.83 -15.19
C ARG A 42 -8.16 4.73 -15.34
N ARG A 43 -8.65 4.20 -14.22
CA ARG A 43 -9.74 3.22 -14.16
C ARG A 43 -10.97 3.86 -13.52
N ASP A 44 -12.15 3.55 -14.02
CA ASP A 44 -13.44 3.92 -13.39
C ASP A 44 -13.93 2.77 -12.49
N ALA A 45 -13.03 2.29 -11.62
CA ALA A 45 -13.21 1.09 -10.82
C ALA A 45 -12.70 1.34 -9.39
N PRO A 46 -13.47 2.01 -8.52
CA PRO A 46 -13.02 2.40 -7.18
C PRO A 46 -12.65 1.20 -6.28
N ALA A 47 -13.24 0.04 -6.54
CA ALA A 47 -12.98 -1.19 -5.78
C ALA A 47 -11.80 -2.02 -6.33
N TYR A 48 -11.09 -1.57 -7.37
CA TYR A 48 -10.08 -2.36 -8.07
C TYR A 48 -9.01 -2.94 -7.11
N TYR A 49 -8.55 -2.13 -6.15
CA TYR A 49 -7.52 -2.50 -5.18
C TYR A 49 -8.08 -2.98 -3.83
N ALA A 50 -9.39 -3.07 -3.66
CA ALA A 50 -10.02 -3.40 -2.37
C ALA A 50 -9.62 -4.79 -1.84
N GLY A 51 -9.25 -5.72 -2.73
CA GLY A 51 -8.75 -7.05 -2.35
C GLY A 51 -7.27 -7.09 -1.97
N LEU A 52 -6.52 -6.02 -2.18
CA LEU A 52 -5.09 -5.92 -1.82
C LEU A 52 -4.86 -5.24 -0.48
N LEU A 53 -5.57 -4.14 -0.25
CA LEU A 53 -5.38 -3.31 0.94
C LEU A 53 -6.65 -2.51 1.23
N SER A 54 -7.03 -2.49 2.51
CA SER A 54 -8.10 -1.66 3.06
C SER A 54 -7.59 -0.83 4.23
N VAL A 55 -8.37 0.19 4.61
CA VAL A 55 -8.09 0.97 5.84
C VAL A 55 -8.12 0.06 7.08
N SER A 56 -9.02 -0.93 7.10
CA SER A 56 -9.09 -1.91 8.20
C SER A 56 -7.82 -2.76 8.32
N ASP A 57 -7.12 -3.04 7.23
CA ASP A 57 -5.83 -3.72 7.27
C ASP A 57 -4.75 -2.83 7.91
N LEU A 58 -4.77 -1.52 7.60
CA LEU A 58 -3.87 -0.54 8.20
C LEU A 58 -4.12 -0.39 9.70
N ASP A 59 -5.38 -0.28 10.11
CA ASP A 59 -5.78 -0.23 11.53
C ASP A 59 -5.33 -1.48 12.27
N THR A 60 -5.48 -2.65 11.64
CA THR A 60 -5.00 -3.93 12.20
C THR A 60 -3.48 -3.88 12.37
N VAL A 61 -2.74 -3.49 11.35
CA VAL A 61 -1.27 -3.39 11.40
C VAL A 61 -0.81 -2.43 12.49
N LEU A 62 -1.47 -1.28 12.63
CA LEU A 62 -1.16 -0.29 13.66
C LEU A 62 -1.52 -0.80 15.06
N GLY A 63 -2.67 -1.46 15.24
CA GLY A 63 -3.23 -1.80 16.54
C GLY A 63 -2.80 -3.15 17.14
N THR A 64 -2.51 -4.16 16.31
CA THR A 64 -2.18 -5.52 16.79
C THR A 64 -0.70 -5.85 16.79
N HIS A 65 0.09 -5.15 15.99
CA HIS A 65 1.51 -5.44 15.84
C HIS A 65 2.32 -4.35 16.51
N SER A 66 3.30 -4.72 17.33
CA SER A 66 4.24 -3.76 17.87
C SER A 66 5.24 -3.31 16.81
N ALA A 67 4.75 -2.54 15.84
CA ALA A 67 5.54 -1.85 14.85
C ALA A 67 6.57 -0.98 15.57
N GLY A 68 7.83 -1.07 15.14
CA GLY A 68 8.85 -0.13 15.57
C GLY A 68 8.74 1.17 14.78
N HIS A 69 9.39 2.23 15.26
CA HIS A 69 9.52 3.49 14.52
C HIS A 69 10.23 3.37 13.15
N ARG A 70 10.81 2.19 12.83
CA ARG A 70 11.34 1.87 11.50
C ARG A 70 10.25 1.38 10.54
N ASP A 71 9.20 0.76 11.07
CA ASP A 71 8.06 0.27 10.30
C ASP A 71 7.04 1.37 10.00
N ILE A 72 6.94 2.38 10.89
CA ILE A 72 5.97 3.48 10.77
C ILE A 72 6.67 4.82 10.91
N LYS A 73 6.44 5.69 9.93
CA LYS A 73 6.86 7.09 9.93
C LYS A 73 5.66 8.02 9.84
N LEU A 74 5.83 9.21 10.40
CA LEU A 74 4.87 10.30 10.32
C LEU A 74 5.53 11.50 9.66
N VAL A 75 4.85 12.11 8.70
CA VAL A 75 5.32 13.30 7.99
C VAL A 75 4.24 14.36 7.92
N ARG A 76 4.64 15.63 7.93
CA ARG A 76 3.79 16.82 7.73
C ARG A 76 4.38 17.66 6.60
N ALA A 77 3.65 18.70 6.21
CA ALA A 77 4.06 19.60 5.13
C ALA A 77 5.43 20.26 5.37
N ASP A 78 5.80 20.46 6.64
CA ASP A 78 7.05 21.07 7.10
C ASP A 78 8.19 20.06 7.40
N GLY A 79 7.92 18.76 7.30
CA GLY A 79 8.94 17.70 7.43
C GLY A 79 8.50 16.47 8.22
N ASP A 80 9.48 15.70 8.68
CA ASP A 80 9.25 14.48 9.47
C ASP A 80 8.82 14.82 10.90
N VAL A 81 7.83 14.09 11.43
CA VAL A 81 7.49 14.11 12.85
C VAL A 81 8.50 13.23 13.59
N ALA A 82 9.09 13.72 14.68
CA ALA A 82 10.13 12.96 15.37
C ALA A 82 9.55 11.69 16.02
N SER A 83 10.26 10.57 15.91
CA SER A 83 9.80 9.29 16.46
C SER A 83 9.47 9.32 17.95
N ARG A 84 10.18 10.14 18.73
CA ARG A 84 9.91 10.37 20.17
C ARG A 84 8.52 10.95 20.46
N GLU A 85 7.84 11.52 19.47
CA GLU A 85 6.49 12.09 19.62
C GLU A 85 5.41 11.02 19.52
N TYR A 86 5.68 9.90 18.85
CA TYR A 86 4.70 8.84 18.61
C TYR A 86 5.18 7.42 18.94
N ALA A 87 6.39 7.27 19.49
CA ALA A 87 6.95 6.01 19.96
C ALA A 87 7.50 6.17 21.39
N ASN A 88 7.48 5.07 22.15
CA ASN A 88 8.05 5.04 23.49
C ASN A 88 9.59 4.91 23.46
N ASP A 89 10.22 4.96 24.64
CA ASP A 89 11.67 4.86 24.80
C ASP A 89 12.27 3.55 24.27
N ALA A 90 11.47 2.49 24.17
CA ALA A 90 11.86 1.22 23.54
C ALA A 90 11.72 1.24 22.00
N GLY A 91 11.34 2.39 21.42
CA GLY A 91 11.14 2.58 19.99
C GLY A 91 9.88 1.92 19.44
N ARG A 92 8.94 1.49 20.30
CA ARG A 92 7.65 0.91 19.90
C ARG A 92 6.64 2.03 19.68
N VAL A 93 6.01 1.99 18.51
CA VAL A 93 4.98 2.94 18.12
C VAL A 93 3.79 2.87 19.07
N GLN A 94 3.24 4.02 19.43
CA GLN A 94 2.02 4.18 20.20
C GLN A 94 0.87 4.49 19.24
N PRO A 95 -0.07 3.55 19.00
CA PRO A 95 -1.15 3.73 18.02
C PRO A 95 -1.98 5.00 18.24
N LEU A 96 -2.24 5.35 19.50
CA LEU A 96 -3.01 6.55 19.85
C LEU A 96 -2.29 7.84 19.43
N GLU A 97 -0.98 7.94 19.63
CA GLU A 97 -0.23 9.14 19.22
C GLU A 97 -0.13 9.23 17.69
N VAL A 98 0.02 8.10 17.00
CA VAL A 98 -0.05 8.07 15.53
C VAL A 98 -1.39 8.58 15.02
N ALA A 99 -2.50 8.09 15.58
CA ALA A 99 -3.84 8.54 15.21
C ALA A 99 -4.04 10.04 15.47
N ARG A 100 -3.58 10.56 16.62
CA ARG A 100 -3.64 11.99 16.93
C ARG A 100 -2.88 12.84 15.93
N HIS A 101 -1.66 12.45 15.59
CA HIS A 101 -0.89 13.18 14.58
C HIS A 101 -1.55 13.16 13.21
N PHE A 102 -2.17 12.04 12.84
CA PHE A 102 -2.93 11.91 11.59
C PHE A 102 -4.17 12.81 11.58
N ASP A 103 -4.94 12.85 12.67
CA ASP A 103 -6.08 13.77 12.84
C ASP A 103 -5.64 15.25 12.74
N ASP A 104 -4.43 15.56 13.22
CA ASP A 104 -3.80 16.87 13.09
C ASP A 104 -3.18 17.14 11.69
N GLY A 105 -3.43 16.26 10.72
CA GLY A 105 -3.01 16.45 9.32
C GLY A 105 -1.64 15.87 8.96
N ALA A 106 -1.04 15.01 9.78
CA ALA A 106 0.12 14.23 9.37
C ALA A 106 -0.28 13.10 8.40
N THR A 107 0.65 12.67 7.55
CA THR A 107 0.55 11.45 6.75
C THR A 107 1.27 10.30 7.43
N ILE A 108 0.63 9.13 7.50
CA ILE A 108 1.25 7.90 8.01
C ILE A 108 1.88 7.12 6.86
N ILE A 109 3.16 6.75 7.01
CA ILE A 109 3.89 5.90 6.08
C ILE A 109 4.12 4.54 6.73
N PHE A 110 3.58 3.48 6.11
CA PHE A 110 3.79 2.10 6.51
C PHE A 110 4.86 1.44 5.63
N ASN A 111 6.04 1.19 6.21
CA ASN A 111 7.14 0.55 5.50
C ASN A 111 6.96 -0.97 5.47
N GLN A 112 7.36 -1.59 4.35
CA GLN A 112 7.38 -3.05 4.18
C GLN A 112 6.04 -3.73 4.53
N LEU A 113 4.92 -3.11 4.17
CA LEU A 113 3.58 -3.57 4.56
C LEU A 113 3.26 -5.00 4.08
N HIS A 114 3.89 -5.47 3.01
CA HIS A 114 3.82 -6.86 2.54
C HIS A 114 4.28 -7.90 3.56
N THR A 115 5.10 -7.53 4.55
CA THR A 115 5.51 -8.44 5.64
C THR A 115 4.39 -8.74 6.62
N ARG A 116 3.31 -7.96 6.59
CA ARG A 116 2.19 -8.00 7.55
C ARG A 116 0.84 -8.20 6.88
N VAL A 117 0.70 -7.83 5.60
CA VAL A 117 -0.53 -7.98 4.82
C VAL A 117 -0.33 -9.09 3.78
N PRO A 118 -0.92 -10.29 3.97
CA PRO A 118 -0.69 -11.43 3.10
C PRO A 118 -1.06 -11.21 1.63
N ALA A 119 -2.07 -10.37 1.35
CA ALA A 119 -2.45 -10.04 -0.02
C ALA A 119 -1.35 -9.28 -0.76
N LEU A 120 -0.72 -8.31 -0.10
CA LEU A 120 0.44 -7.59 -0.64
C LEU A 120 1.66 -8.51 -0.77
N ALA A 121 1.87 -9.44 0.16
CA ALA A 121 2.94 -10.44 0.04
C ALA A 121 2.83 -11.25 -1.24
N ARG A 122 1.63 -11.74 -1.56
CA ARG A 122 1.37 -12.51 -2.79
C ARG A 122 1.62 -11.67 -4.05
N LEU A 123 1.19 -10.41 -4.06
CA LEU A 123 1.48 -9.50 -5.16
C LEU A 123 3.00 -9.33 -5.35
N CYS A 124 3.75 -9.02 -4.29
CA CYS A 124 5.19 -8.83 -4.39
C CYS A 124 5.93 -10.07 -4.87
N VAL A 125 5.53 -11.26 -4.41
CA VAL A 125 6.11 -12.54 -4.86
C VAL A 125 5.77 -12.83 -6.31
N ALA A 126 4.58 -12.47 -6.79
CA ALA A 126 4.18 -12.71 -8.17
C ALA A 126 4.82 -11.76 -9.20
N LEU A 127 5.38 -10.64 -8.74
CA LEU A 127 6.03 -9.62 -9.59
C LEU A 127 7.57 -9.66 -9.54
N GLY A 128 8.15 -10.51 -8.67
CA GLY A 128 9.60 -10.67 -8.52
C GLY A 128 10.10 -11.97 -9.12
#